data_AF-A0A378FSJ1-F1
#
_entry.id   AF-A0A378FSJ1-F1
#
_cell.length_a   1.000
_cell.length_b   1.000
_cell.length_c   1.000
_cell.angle_alpha   90.00
_cell.angle_beta   90.00
_cell.angle_gamma   90.00
#
_symmetry.space_group_name_H-M   'P 1'
#
loop_
_entity.id
_entity.type
_entity.pdbx_description
1 polymer ?
#
loop_
_entity_poly.entity_id
_entity_poly.type
_entity_poly.pdbx_seq_one_letter_code
_entity_poly.pdbx_strand_id
1 'polypeptide(L)'
;MYRVLNKIEYEGVTDVWRLAAMHLLAISRGHIFNDGNKRTALFITLLFLKRNGIILPANPDFVGMTVEAAAGQLTLEQIVARLRG
;
A
#
# COMPACT_ATOMS: atom_id res chain seq x y z
N MET A 1 5.75 11.59 8.36
CA MET A 1 4.31 11.38 8.05
C MET A 1 3.69 12.46 7.14
N TYR A 2 4.40 13.54 6.80
CA TYR A 2 3.84 14.66 5.99
C TYR A 2 3.97 14.50 4.46
N ARG A 3 4.76 13.55 3.96
CA ARG A 3 5.03 13.42 2.50
C ARG A 3 3.90 12.78 1.70
N VAL A 4 3.03 12.02 2.35
CA VAL A 4 1.88 11.35 1.70
C VAL A 4 0.67 12.29 1.63
N LEU A 5 0.44 13.08 2.69
CA LEU A 5 -0.67 14.03 2.76
C LEU A 5 -0.49 15.19 1.77
N ASN A 6 0.71 15.78 1.67
CA ASN A 6 0.97 16.87 0.72
C ASN A 6 0.79 16.46 -0.76
N LYS A 7 0.87 15.16 -1.08
CA LYS A 7 0.65 14.66 -2.44
C LYS A 7 -0.84 14.42 -2.76
N ILE A 8 -1.68 14.24 -1.74
CA ILE A 8 -3.13 14.06 -1.89
C ILE A 8 -3.82 15.38 -2.26
N GLU A 9 -3.34 16.50 -1.72
CA GLU A 9 -4.04 17.80 -1.81
C GLU A 9 -3.73 18.58 -3.11
N TYR A 10 -2.57 18.35 -3.76
CA TYR A 10 -2.13 19.17 -4.89
C TYR A 10 -2.29 18.55 -6.30
N GLU A 11 -2.51 17.23 -6.43
CA GLU A 11 -2.47 16.53 -7.74
C GLU A 11 -3.80 15.94 -8.21
N GLY A 12 -4.89 16.00 -7.42
CA GLY A 12 -6.16 15.37 -7.84
C GLY A 12 -6.01 13.87 -8.09
N VAL A 13 -5.20 13.17 -7.28
CA VAL A 13 -4.93 11.74 -7.42
C VAL A 13 -6.21 10.95 -7.09
N THR A 14 -7.06 10.78 -8.11
CA THR A 14 -8.29 9.98 -8.12
C THR A 14 -8.01 8.47 -8.10
N ASP A 15 -6.74 8.06 -8.23
CA ASP A 15 -6.36 6.66 -8.25
C ASP A 15 -6.17 6.13 -6.82
N VAL A 16 -7.29 5.74 -6.20
CA VAL A 16 -7.36 5.10 -4.89
C VAL A 16 -6.39 3.91 -4.79
N TRP A 17 -6.15 3.18 -5.88
CA TRP A 17 -5.21 2.06 -5.92
C TRP A 17 -3.76 2.51 -5.75
N ARG A 18 -3.39 3.62 -6.39
CA ARG A 18 -2.06 4.23 -6.27
C ARG A 18 -1.80 4.69 -4.84
N LEU A 19 -2.77 5.33 -4.20
CA LEU A 19 -2.67 5.76 -2.80
C LEU A 19 -2.51 4.55 -1.86
N ALA A 20 -3.28 3.48 -2.09
CA ALA A 20 -3.16 2.24 -1.33
C ALA A 20 -1.78 1.59 -1.48
N ALA A 21 -1.23 1.57 -2.70
CA ALA A 21 0.11 1.07 -3.00
C ALA A 21 1.22 1.93 -2.36
N MET A 22 1.03 3.25 -2.31
CA MET A 22 1.96 4.15 -1.61
C MET A 22 2.00 3.88 -0.11
N HIS A 23 0.85 3.58 0.53
CA HIS A 23 0.83 3.14 1.93
C HIS A 23 1.62 1.85 2.14
N LEU A 24 1.46 0.87 1.24
CA LEU A 24 2.18 -0.40 1.30
C LEU A 24 3.70 -0.15 1.29
N LEU A 25 4.20 0.59 0.31
CA LEU A 25 5.63 0.90 0.16
C LEU A 25 6.18 1.72 1.33
N ALA A 26 5.49 2.78 1.74
CA ALA A 26 5.98 3.68 2.78
C ALA A 26 6.12 2.97 4.13
N ILE A 27 5.14 2.13 4.50
CA ILE A 27 5.15 1.46 5.80
C ILE A 27 6.08 0.24 5.77
N SER A 28 6.05 -0.55 4.70
CA SER A 28 6.89 -1.76 4.59
C SER A 28 8.39 -1.47 4.59
N ARG A 29 8.80 -0.33 4.01
CA ARG A 29 10.22 0.07 3.88
C ARG A 29 10.66 1.11 4.90
N GLY A 30 9.74 1.74 5.61
CA GLY A 30 10.03 2.89 6.47
C GLY A 30 10.63 2.55 7.83
N HIS A 31 10.75 1.27 8.20
CA HIS A 31 11.21 0.82 9.53
C HIS A 31 10.54 1.59 10.69
N ILE A 32 9.23 1.84 10.56
CA ILE A 32 8.46 2.71 11.47
C ILE A 32 8.30 2.07 12.85
N PHE A 33 8.15 0.75 12.89
CA PHE A 33 7.97 -0.04 14.10
C PHE A 33 9.18 -0.97 14.32
N ASN A 34 9.43 -1.35 15.59
CA ASN A 34 10.47 -2.32 15.94
C ASN A 34 10.24 -3.69 15.26
N ASP A 35 8.98 -4.11 15.15
CA ASP A 35 8.52 -5.23 14.34
C ASP A 35 7.10 -4.94 13.82
N GLY A 36 6.65 -5.69 12.82
CA GLY A 36 5.28 -5.65 12.33
C GLY A 36 5.08 -4.78 11.09
N ASN A 37 6.11 -4.08 10.60
CA ASN A 37 6.01 -3.16 9.45
C ASN A 37 5.27 -3.76 8.24
N LYS A 38 5.60 -5.00 7.84
CA LYS A 38 4.93 -5.69 6.72
C LYS A 38 3.44 -5.95 7.00
N ARG A 39 3.11 -6.45 8.20
CA ARG A 39 1.73 -6.72 8.62
C ARG A 39 0.90 -5.43 8.67
N THR A 40 1.47 -4.38 9.25
CA THR A 40 0.84 -3.06 9.33
C THR A 40 0.66 -2.46 7.94
N ALA A 41 1.65 -2.57 7.05
CA ALA A 41 1.57 -2.07 5.68
C ALA A 41 0.39 -2.71 4.94
N LEU A 42 0.31 -4.05 4.95
CA LEU A 42 -0.78 -4.78 4.30
C LEU A 42 -2.14 -4.40 4.91
N PHE A 43 -2.25 -4.37 6.24
CA PHE A 43 -3.51 -4.04 6.90
C PHE A 43 -3.98 -2.61 6.58
N ILE A 44 -3.07 -1.63 6.59
CA ILE A 44 -3.40 -0.25 6.24
C ILE A 44 -3.80 -0.12 4.77
N THR A 45 -3.11 -0.80 3.85
CA THR A 45 -3.47 -0.82 2.43
C THR A 45 -4.89 -1.37 2.22
N LEU A 46 -5.21 -2.51 2.82
CA LEU A 46 -6.55 -3.11 2.70
C LEU A 46 -7.63 -2.27 3.39
N LEU A 47 -7.35 -1.71 4.58
CA LEU A 47 -8.27 -0.84 5.30
C LEU A 47 -8.54 0.45 4.52
N PHE A 48 -7.51 1.03 3.90
CA PHE A 48 -7.65 2.22 3.06
C PHE A 48 -8.57 1.95 1.87
N LEU A 49 -8.37 0.85 1.14
CA LEU A 49 -9.24 0.44 0.04
C LEU A 49 -10.69 0.23 0.52
N LYS A 50 -10.87 -0.48 1.64
CA LYS A 50 -12.19 -0.72 2.24
C LYS A 50 -12.92 0.58 2.58
N ARG A 51 -12.21 1.57 3.13
CA ARG A 51 -12.77 2.90 3.44
C ARG A 51 -13.15 3.70 2.19
N ASN A 52 -12.57 3.38 1.04
CA ASN A 52 -12.92 3.95 -0.26
C ASN A 52 -13.92 3.07 -1.06
N GLY A 53 -14.61 2.13 -0.40
CA GLY A 53 -15.64 1.29 -1.04
C GLY A 53 -15.09 0.10 -1.84
N ILE A 54 -13.79 -0.15 -1.82
CA ILE A 54 -13.14 -1.26 -2.52
C ILE A 54 -12.84 -2.38 -1.53
N ILE A 55 -13.55 -3.50 -1.66
CA ILE A 55 -13.34 -4.68 -0.81
C ILE A 55 -12.62 -5.74 -1.65
N LEU A 56 -11.36 -6.01 -1.27
CA LEU A 56 -10.62 -7.12 -1.85
C LEU A 56 -10.92 -8.41 -1.06
N PRO A 57 -11.20 -9.54 -1.74
CA PRO A 57 -11.31 -10.82 -1.06
C PRO A 57 -9.97 -11.20 -0.41
N ALA A 58 -10.02 -12.08 0.58
CA ALA A 58 -8.80 -12.63 1.16
C ALA A 58 -7.99 -13.32 0.05
N ASN A 59 -6.77 -12.82 -0.19
CA ASN A 59 -5.85 -13.38 -1.17
C ASN A 59 -4.47 -13.58 -0.52
N PRO A 60 -3.96 -14.83 -0.42
CA PRO A 60 -2.63 -15.10 0.13
C PRO A 60 -1.49 -14.42 -0.65
N ASP A 61 -1.69 -14.10 -1.93
CA ASP A 61 -0.69 -13.44 -2.78
C ASP A 61 -0.35 -12.04 -2.27
N PHE A 62 -1.26 -11.39 -1.52
CA PHE A 62 -0.97 -10.08 -0.92
C PHE A 62 0.15 -10.16 0.13
N VAL A 63 0.32 -11.31 0.78
CA VAL A 63 1.44 -11.53 1.70
C VAL A 63 2.75 -11.55 0.92
N GLY A 64 2.82 -12.32 -0.17
CA GLY A 64 3.99 -12.38 -1.05
C GLY A 64 4.34 -11.02 -1.65
N MET A 65 3.34 -10.33 -2.20
CA MET A 65 3.48 -8.96 -2.72
C MET A 65 4.03 -8.00 -1.66
N THR A 66 3.58 -8.10 -0.41
CA THR A 66 4.07 -7.23 0.68
C THR A 66 5.54 -7.53 1.02
N VAL A 67 5.96 -8.80 0.96
CA VAL A 67 7.36 -9.19 1.16
C VAL A 67 8.24 -8.66 0.02
N GLU A 68 7.83 -8.84 -1.23
CA GLU A 68 8.55 -8.33 -2.41
C GLU A 68 8.64 -6.79 -2.39
N ALA A 69 7.57 -6.09 -2.01
CA ALA A 69 7.56 -4.64 -1.84
C ALA A 69 8.54 -4.18 -0.74
N ALA A 70 8.57 -4.87 0.40
CA ALA A 70 9.49 -4.58 1.49
C ALA A 70 10.97 -4.81 1.08
N ALA A 71 11.22 -5.81 0.25
CA ALA A 71 12.53 -6.11 -0.32
C ALA A 71 12.95 -5.14 -1.44
N GLY A 72 12.07 -4.21 -1.85
CA GLY A 72 12.34 -3.28 -2.94
C GLY A 72 12.28 -3.90 -4.33
N GLN A 73 11.66 -5.07 -4.47
CA GLN A 73 11.56 -5.83 -5.72
C GLN A 73 10.36 -5.42 -6.58
N LEU A 74 9.43 -4.66 -6.01
CA LEU A 74 8.27 -4.13 -6.73
C LEU A 74 8.31 -2.61 -6.84
N THR A 75 8.01 -2.14 -8.03
CA THR A 75 7.69 -0.74 -8.30
C THR A 75 6.27 -0.40 -7.83
N LEU A 76 5.98 0.89 -7.68
CA LEU A 76 4.63 1.36 -7.33
C LEU A 76 3.58 0.87 -8.34
N GLU A 77 3.87 0.93 -9.65
CA GLU A 77 2.93 0.50 -10.69
C GLU A 77 2.63 -1.00 -10.63
N GLN A 78 3.65 -1.83 -10.34
CA GLN A 78 3.46 -3.27 -10.20
C GLN A 78 2.56 -3.62 -9.00
N ILE A 79 2.68 -2.87 -7.90
CA ILE A 79 1.80 -3.04 -6.74
C ILE A 79 0.37 -2.60 -7.09
N VAL A 80 0.22 -1.47 -7.80
CA VAL A 80 -1.11 -1.01 -8.27
C VAL A 80 -1.78 -2.05 -9.16
N ALA A 81 -1.05 -2.61 -10.12
CA ALA A 81 -1.57 -3.65 -11.00
C ALA A 81 -2.05 -4.88 -10.22
N ARG A 82 -1.24 -5.39 -9.29
CA ARG A 82 -1.60 -6.55 -8.45
C ARG A 82 -2.77 -6.30 -7.51
N LEU A 83 -2.97 -5.07 -7.06
CA LEU A 83 -4.14 -4.71 -6.23
C LEU A 83 -5.44 -4.70 -7.05
N ARG A 84 -5.38 -4.36 -8.34
CA ARG A 84 -6.56 -4.27 -9.23
C ARG A 84 -7.05 -5.64 -9.72
N GLY A 85 -6.19 -6.65 -9.72
CA GLY A 85 -6.45 -7.97 -10.32
C GLY A 85 -5.80 -8.08 -11.68
#